data_AF-A0A938DZJ6-F1
#
_entry.id   AF-A0A938DZJ6-F1
#
_cell.length_a   1.000
_cell.length_b   1.000
_cell.length_c   1.000
_cell.angle_alpha   90.00
_cell.angle_beta   90.00
_cell.angle_gamma   90.00
#
_symmetry.space_group_name_H-M   'P 1'
#
loop_
_entity.id
_entity.type
_entity.pdbx_description
1 polymer ?
#
loop_
_entity_poly.entity_id
_entity_poly.type
_entity_poly.pdbx_seq_one_letter_code
_entity_poly.pdbx_strand_id
1 'polypeptide(L)'
;MTFADFLIDVPSLIRLALCIALYVAFSILATRIFHQRAILIAQEYERDAPKQEAAETTQAASTARAPAAGVKAEDAAKAPTPDTVAIAAASAPAATPGVEEASKIKIPAGYYLSGRGIQLLNVAFVFLLVFTIGQFWNNTRTAEQATVKEAAAYARAGILAEGLNPGAQRQAIVVSLAAYRATVLDKQWPVLQQADMVKAYKLEGDAGRILVAGMRDAQAASEDNANLLEEIGSSLDDITSSGVDRIAALPGSHAPRVLGIIFVLSIVNLGLVIAYQPARRPLNLVVIGLMAAITGLLMFIVVEVSNPFLPGGSVSLMSYVP
;
A
#
# COMPACT_ATOMS: atom_id res chain seq x y z
N MET A 1 23.24 11.35 -3.70
CA MET A 1 21.79 11.55 -3.83
C MET A 1 21.13 10.20 -3.71
N THR A 2 20.49 9.94 -2.59
CA THR A 2 19.69 8.73 -2.37
C THR A 2 18.34 8.86 -3.06
N PHE A 3 17.63 7.75 -3.26
CA PHE A 3 16.24 7.79 -3.76
C PHE A 3 15.32 8.62 -2.85
N ALA A 4 15.61 8.69 -1.55
CA ALA A 4 14.89 9.55 -0.61
C ALA A 4 15.12 11.04 -0.90
N ASP A 5 16.36 11.45 -1.16
CA ASP A 5 16.68 12.85 -1.53
C ASP A 5 15.96 13.25 -2.83
N PHE A 6 15.96 12.34 -3.82
CA PHE A 6 15.23 12.50 -5.08
C PHE A 6 13.72 12.65 -4.86
N LEU A 7 13.13 11.89 -3.93
CA LEU A 7 11.72 12.02 -3.60
C LEU A 7 11.40 13.36 -2.92
N ILE A 8 12.33 13.99 -2.21
CA ILE A 8 12.05 15.25 -1.50
C ILE A 8 12.15 16.46 -2.44
N ASP A 9 13.18 16.50 -3.30
CA ASP A 9 13.51 17.69 -4.09
C ASP A 9 12.68 17.85 -5.38
N VAL A 10 12.04 16.78 -5.86
CA VAL A 10 11.32 16.79 -7.14
C VAL A 10 9.84 17.17 -6.92
N PRO A 11 9.28 18.12 -7.70
CA PRO A 11 7.85 18.46 -7.64
C PRO A 11 6.94 17.24 -7.74
N SER A 12 5.86 17.22 -6.94
CA SER A 12 4.90 16.10 -6.86
C SER A 12 4.39 15.63 -8.22
N LEU A 13 4.06 16.55 -9.13
CA LEU A 13 3.62 16.21 -10.49
C LEU A 13 4.69 15.47 -11.31
N ILE A 14 5.97 15.85 -11.16
CA ILE A 14 7.07 15.19 -11.87
C ILE A 14 7.33 13.81 -11.25
N ARG A 15 7.26 13.68 -9.91
CA ARG A 15 7.34 12.39 -9.23
C ARG A 15 6.23 11.44 -9.69
N LEU A 16 4.99 11.93 -9.78
CA LEU A 16 3.85 11.16 -10.29
C LEU A 16 4.08 10.71 -11.73
N ALA A 17 4.47 11.64 -12.62
CA ALA A 17 4.72 11.33 -14.02
C ALA A 17 5.83 10.28 -14.19
N LEU A 18 6.92 10.39 -13.42
CA LEU A 18 8.00 9.42 -13.43
C LEU A 18 7.58 8.06 -12.87
N CYS A 19 6.82 8.02 -11.77
CA CYS A 19 6.27 6.77 -11.24
C CYS A 19 5.40 6.06 -12.28
N ILE A 20 4.46 6.77 -12.91
CA ILE A 20 3.60 6.21 -13.96
C ILE A 20 4.44 5.75 -15.14
N ALA A 21 5.37 6.58 -15.63
CA ALA A 21 6.21 6.26 -16.78
C ALA A 21 7.08 5.03 -16.53
N LEU A 22 7.71 4.92 -15.36
CA LEU A 22 8.52 3.76 -14.98
C LEU A 22 7.67 2.50 -14.89
N TYR A 23 6.48 2.57 -14.28
CA TYR A 23 5.59 1.42 -14.16
C TYR A 23 5.11 0.95 -15.54
N VAL A 24 4.66 1.86 -16.39
CA VAL A 24 4.20 1.56 -17.76
C VAL A 24 5.35 1.00 -18.61
N ALA A 25 6.53 1.62 -18.56
CA ALA A 25 7.70 1.16 -19.32
C ALA A 25 8.13 -0.24 -18.87
N PHE A 26 8.18 -0.48 -17.56
CA PHE A 26 8.48 -1.80 -16.99
C PHE A 26 7.44 -2.84 -17.43
N SER A 27 6.14 -2.53 -17.36
CA SER A 27 5.08 -3.44 -17.81
C SER A 27 5.18 -3.77 -19.29
N ILE A 28 5.43 -2.79 -20.16
CA ILE A 28 5.57 -3.01 -21.60
C ILE A 28 6.79 -3.89 -21.88
N LEU A 29 7.94 -3.58 -21.24
CA LEU A 29 9.17 -4.35 -21.41
C LEU A 29 9.01 -5.80 -20.92
N ALA A 30 8.46 -5.99 -19.73
CA ALA A 30 8.17 -7.30 -19.16
C ALA A 30 7.22 -8.09 -20.08
N THR A 31 6.14 -7.46 -20.56
CA THR A 31 5.19 -8.09 -21.48
C THR A 31 5.89 -8.56 -22.76
N ARG A 32 6.77 -7.75 -23.35
CA ARG A 32 7.52 -8.17 -24.54
C ARG A 32 8.43 -9.37 -24.27
N ILE A 33 9.18 -9.36 -23.16
CA ILE A 33 10.10 -10.45 -22.80
C ILE A 33 9.34 -11.74 -22.53
N PHE A 34 8.30 -11.69 -21.69
CA PHE A 34 7.50 -12.87 -21.36
C PHE A 34 6.73 -13.40 -22.56
N HIS A 35 6.21 -12.51 -23.41
CA HIS A 35 5.51 -12.94 -24.62
C HIS A 35 6.43 -13.66 -25.61
N GLN A 36 7.65 -13.15 -25.83
CA GLN A 36 8.64 -13.81 -26.67
C GLN A 36 8.99 -15.21 -26.12
N ARG A 37 9.19 -15.32 -24.81
CA ARG A 37 9.43 -16.62 -24.14
C ARG A 37 8.25 -17.57 -24.27
N ALA A 38 7.02 -17.09 -24.12
CA ALA A 38 5.82 -17.90 -24.24
C ALA A 38 5.63 -18.44 -25.67
N ILE A 39 5.94 -17.63 -26.69
CA ILE A 39 5.93 -18.09 -28.09
C ILE A 39 6.95 -19.19 -28.31
N LEU A 40 8.18 -19.03 -27.81
CA LEU A 40 9.23 -20.05 -27.93
C LEU A 40 8.80 -21.37 -27.27
N ILE A 41 8.28 -21.33 -26.05
CA ILE A 41 7.79 -22.52 -25.34
C ILE A 41 6.65 -23.17 -26.13
N ALA A 42 5.67 -22.40 -26.62
CA ALA A 42 4.57 -22.94 -27.41
C ALA A 42 5.06 -23.63 -28.69
N GLN A 43 6.04 -23.04 -29.39
CA GLN A 43 6.67 -23.64 -30.57
C GLN A 43 7.44 -24.93 -30.24
N GLU A 44 8.11 -25.00 -29.08
CA GLU A 44 8.77 -26.22 -28.62
C GLU A 44 7.76 -27.32 -28.33
N TYR A 45 6.66 -27.01 -27.65
CA TYR A 45 5.56 -27.95 -27.41
C TYR A 45 4.93 -28.46 -28.70
N GLU A 46 4.64 -27.59 -29.68
CA GLU A 46 4.12 -28.00 -30.99
C GLU A 46 5.12 -28.88 -31.77
N ARG A 47 6.43 -28.57 -31.67
CA ARG A 47 7.49 -29.35 -32.30
C ARG A 47 7.64 -30.75 -31.69
N ASP A 48 7.41 -30.90 -30.39
CA ASP A 48 7.60 -32.16 -29.66
C ASP A 48 6.30 -32.98 -29.49
N ALA A 49 5.13 -32.38 -29.72
CA ALA A 49 3.82 -33.06 -29.75
C ALA A 49 3.81 -34.40 -30.54
N PRO A 50 4.26 -34.48 -31.81
CA PRO A 50 4.23 -35.74 -32.55
C PRO A 50 5.16 -36.81 -31.96
N LYS A 51 6.23 -36.43 -31.26
CA LYS A 51 7.10 -37.39 -30.56
C LYS A 51 6.42 -37.95 -29.32
N GLN A 52 5.67 -37.12 -28.60
CA GLN A 52 4.90 -37.55 -27.43
C GLN A 52 3.78 -38.53 -27.85
N GLU A 53 3.04 -38.22 -28.92
CA GLU A 53 2.02 -39.12 -29.46
C GLU A 53 2.62 -40.48 -29.88
N ALA A 54 3.78 -40.48 -30.54
CA ALA A 54 4.48 -41.71 -30.91
C ALA A 54 4.96 -42.52 -29.69
N ALA A 55 5.45 -41.85 -28.64
CA ALA A 55 5.87 -42.48 -27.40
C ALA A 55 4.70 -43.10 -26.63
N GLU A 56 3.58 -42.38 -26.51
CA GLU A 56 2.35 -42.89 -25.88
C GLU A 56 1.79 -44.09 -26.64
N THR A 57 1.78 -44.04 -27.97
CA THR A 57 1.34 -45.17 -28.82
C THR A 57 2.22 -46.41 -28.60
N THR A 58 3.54 -46.21 -28.50
CA THR A 58 4.50 -47.29 -28.23
C THR A 58 4.32 -47.87 -26.81
N GLN A 59 4.11 -47.00 -25.81
CA GLN A 59 3.89 -47.42 -24.44
C GLN A 59 2.57 -48.18 -24.27
N ALA A 60 1.49 -47.71 -24.91
CA ALA A 60 0.21 -48.42 -24.94
C ALA A 60 0.35 -49.82 -25.57
N ALA A 61 1.09 -49.92 -26.68
CA ALA A 61 1.38 -51.21 -27.32
C ALA A 61 2.20 -52.15 -26.41
N SER A 62 3.16 -51.62 -25.64
CA SER A 62 3.95 -52.43 -24.69
C SER A 62 3.12 -52.92 -23.50
N THR A 63 2.19 -52.10 -23.00
CA THR A 63 1.33 -52.42 -21.85
C THR A 63 0.29 -53.48 -22.24
N ALA A 64 -0.22 -53.43 -23.47
CA ALA A 64 -1.13 -54.45 -24.00
C ALA A 64 -0.47 -55.83 -24.17
N ARG A 65 0.87 -55.91 -24.22
CA ARG A 65 1.63 -57.14 -24.44
C ARG A 65 2.16 -57.78 -23.16
N ALA A 66 1.92 -57.18 -22.00
CA ALA A 66 2.25 -57.80 -20.71
C ALA A 66 1.30 -58.99 -20.47
N PRO A 67 1.79 -60.24 -20.42
CA PRO A 67 0.94 -61.39 -20.18
C PRO A 67 0.33 -61.30 -18.78
N ALA A 68 -0.98 -61.53 -18.68
CA ALA A 68 -1.73 -61.62 -17.44
C ALA A 68 -1.25 -62.82 -16.61
N ALA A 69 -0.09 -62.70 -15.97
CA ALA A 69 0.41 -63.68 -15.02
C ALA A 69 -0.24 -63.44 -13.66
N GLY A 70 -1.35 -64.14 -13.41
CA GLY A 70 -1.79 -64.47 -12.06
C GLY A 70 -2.77 -63.51 -11.39
N VAL A 71 -3.97 -63.33 -11.96
CA VAL A 71 -5.15 -62.98 -11.15
C VAL A 71 -5.83 -64.29 -10.78
N LYS A 72 -5.62 -64.74 -9.53
CA LYS A 72 -6.36 -65.87 -8.96
C LYS A 72 -7.84 -65.53 -8.94
N ALA A 73 -8.63 -66.38 -9.56
CA ALA A 73 -10.08 -66.40 -9.49
C ALA A 73 -10.51 -66.96 -8.13
N GLU A 74 -10.93 -66.10 -7.22
CA GLU A 74 -11.75 -66.50 -6.08
C GLU A 74 -12.64 -65.30 -5.71
N ASP A 75 -13.92 -65.59 -5.44
CA ASP A 75 -14.98 -64.67 -4.99
C ASP A 75 -15.74 -63.84 -6.04
N ALA A 76 -16.46 -64.57 -6.90
CA ALA A 76 -17.74 -64.13 -7.44
C ALA A 76 -18.89 -64.66 -6.56
N ALA A 77 -19.52 -63.81 -5.73
CA ALA A 77 -20.92 -63.94 -5.31
C ALA A 77 -21.36 -62.78 -4.39
N LYS A 78 -21.91 -61.69 -4.97
CA LYS A 78 -22.99 -60.96 -4.29
C LYS A 78 -23.86 -60.20 -5.29
N ALA A 79 -25.13 -60.59 -5.35
CA ALA A 79 -26.15 -60.06 -6.24
C ALA A 79 -26.53 -58.60 -5.91
N PRO A 80 -26.85 -57.76 -6.90
CA PRO A 80 -27.49 -56.47 -6.67
C PRO A 80 -29.01 -56.64 -6.55
N THR A 81 -29.57 -56.11 -5.46
CA THR A 81 -31.02 -55.94 -5.26
C THR A 81 -31.57 -54.82 -6.15
N PRO A 82 -32.81 -54.95 -6.65
CA PRO A 82 -33.50 -53.90 -7.38
C PRO A 82 -34.21 -53.00 -6.38
N ASP A 83 -33.89 -51.71 -6.39
CA ASP A 83 -34.78 -50.62 -5.98
C ASP A 83 -33.97 -49.32 -5.99
N THR A 84 -34.31 -48.38 -6.89
CA THR A 84 -34.53 -46.95 -6.58
C THR A 84 -34.87 -46.20 -7.88
N VAL A 85 -36.18 -46.03 -8.06
CA VAL A 85 -36.88 -44.80 -8.46
C VAL A 85 -36.45 -44.08 -9.75
N ALA A 86 -37.33 -44.24 -10.74
CA ALA A 86 -37.55 -43.33 -11.84
C ALA A 86 -37.91 -41.91 -11.37
N ILE A 87 -37.23 -40.89 -11.91
CA ILE A 87 -37.80 -39.54 -12.03
C ILE A 87 -37.67 -39.09 -13.49
N ALA A 88 -38.84 -39.06 -14.12
CA ALA A 88 -39.35 -38.11 -15.10
C ALA A 88 -38.42 -37.61 -16.22
N ALA A 89 -38.79 -38.08 -17.41
CA ALA A 89 -38.56 -37.42 -18.68
C ALA A 89 -39.09 -35.97 -18.68
N ALA A 90 -38.26 -35.05 -19.17
CA ALA A 90 -38.70 -33.76 -19.69
C ALA A 90 -37.90 -33.46 -20.96
N SER A 91 -38.59 -33.61 -22.10
CA SER A 91 -38.40 -33.02 -23.42
C SER A 91 -36.98 -32.54 -23.80
N ALA A 92 -36.26 -33.40 -24.51
CA ALA A 92 -35.13 -33.00 -25.35
C ALA A 92 -35.63 -32.28 -26.61
N PRO A 93 -35.18 -31.04 -26.92
CA PRO A 93 -35.40 -30.46 -28.23
C PRO A 93 -34.59 -31.24 -29.29
N ALA A 94 -35.21 -31.43 -30.47
CA ALA A 94 -34.69 -32.19 -31.59
C ALA A 94 -33.23 -31.82 -31.93
N ALA A 95 -32.36 -32.82 -31.83
CA ALA A 95 -30.96 -32.75 -32.19
C ALA A 95 -30.81 -32.40 -33.67
N THR A 96 -30.12 -31.29 -33.95
CA THR A 96 -29.61 -30.98 -35.28
C THR A 96 -28.36 -31.84 -35.50
N PRO A 97 -28.34 -32.79 -36.45
CA PRO A 97 -27.17 -33.62 -36.69
C PRO A 97 -26.13 -32.79 -37.46
N GLY A 98 -25.01 -32.44 -36.83
CA GLY A 98 -23.89 -31.83 -37.58
C GLY A 98 -22.82 -31.04 -36.82
N VAL A 99 -22.90 -30.84 -35.50
CA VAL A 99 -21.90 -30.01 -34.77
C VAL A 99 -21.29 -30.72 -33.54
N GLU A 100 -21.54 -32.01 -33.35
CA GLU A 100 -21.23 -32.70 -32.09
C GLU A 100 -19.75 -33.12 -31.89
N GLU A 101 -18.91 -33.05 -32.93
CA GLU A 101 -17.51 -33.51 -32.85
C GLU A 101 -16.46 -32.43 -32.55
N ALA A 102 -16.83 -31.14 -32.50
CA ALA A 102 -15.86 -30.06 -32.27
C ALA A 102 -15.61 -29.71 -30.79
N SER A 103 -16.29 -30.34 -29.84
CA SER A 103 -16.44 -29.79 -28.47
C SER A 103 -15.95 -30.70 -27.34
N LYS A 104 -14.74 -31.28 -27.46
CA LYS A 104 -14.03 -31.85 -26.29
C LYS A 104 -12.56 -31.46 -26.27
N ILE A 105 -12.27 -30.17 -26.40
CA ILE A 105 -10.99 -29.65 -25.93
C ILE A 105 -11.00 -29.78 -24.40
N LYS A 106 -10.40 -30.86 -23.87
CA LYS A 106 -10.17 -31.02 -22.44
C LYS A 106 -9.20 -29.92 -22.00
N ILE A 107 -9.74 -28.85 -21.42
CA ILE A 107 -8.93 -27.83 -20.76
C ILE A 107 -8.21 -28.54 -19.60
N PRO A 108 -6.87 -28.52 -19.55
CA PRO A 108 -6.13 -29.22 -18.49
C PRO A 108 -6.52 -28.63 -17.13
N ALA A 109 -6.73 -29.51 -16.12
CA ALA A 109 -7.21 -29.13 -14.79
C ALA A 109 -6.36 -28.03 -14.10
N GLY A 110 -5.09 -27.90 -14.47
CA GLY A 110 -4.19 -26.85 -14.00
C GLY A 110 -4.64 -25.41 -14.32
N TYR A 111 -5.44 -25.20 -15.38
CA TYR A 111 -5.95 -23.86 -15.74
C TYR A 111 -6.94 -23.29 -14.71
N TYR A 112 -7.76 -24.15 -14.09
CA TYR A 112 -8.73 -23.72 -13.09
C TYR A 112 -8.05 -23.38 -11.75
N LEU A 113 -6.96 -24.09 -11.41
CA LEU A 113 -6.21 -23.85 -10.19
C LEU A 113 -5.43 -22.53 -10.26
N SER A 114 -4.74 -22.26 -11.37
CA SER A 114 -4.01 -21.01 -11.58
C SER A 114 -4.94 -19.80 -11.64
N GLY A 115 -6.08 -19.92 -12.34
CA GLY A 115 -7.09 -18.87 -12.40
C GLY A 115 -7.63 -18.47 -11.02
N ARG A 116 -7.97 -19.46 -10.18
CA ARG A 116 -8.41 -19.19 -8.80
C ARG A 116 -7.30 -18.57 -7.94
N GLY A 117 -6.06 -19.04 -8.08
CA GLY A 117 -4.92 -18.48 -7.34
C GLY A 117 -4.70 -17.00 -7.65
N ILE A 118 -4.74 -16.62 -8.93
CA ILE A 118 -4.61 -15.22 -9.36
C ILE A 118 -5.77 -14.37 -8.84
N GLN A 119 -7.00 -14.89 -8.89
CA GLN A 119 -8.16 -14.17 -8.38
C GLN A 119 -8.04 -13.89 -6.88
N LEU A 120 -7.63 -14.87 -6.08
CA LEU A 120 -7.41 -14.70 -4.64
C LEU A 120 -6.30 -13.69 -4.35
N LEU A 121 -5.19 -13.73 -5.10
CA LEU A 121 -4.08 -12.81 -4.93
C LEU A 121 -4.48 -11.36 -5.27
N ASN A 122 -5.25 -11.16 -6.34
CA ASN A 122 -5.80 -9.86 -6.70
C ASN A 122 -6.73 -9.30 -5.63
N VAL A 123 -7.65 -10.13 -5.11
CA VAL A 123 -8.56 -9.72 -4.04
C VAL A 123 -7.76 -9.34 -2.78
N ALA A 124 -6.82 -10.18 -2.35
CA ALA A 124 -5.96 -9.90 -1.20
C ALA A 124 -5.16 -8.60 -1.38
N PHE A 125 -4.61 -8.36 -2.57
CA PHE A 125 -3.89 -7.13 -2.91
C PHE A 125 -4.78 -5.88 -2.76
N VAL A 126 -5.97 -5.89 -3.35
CA VAL A 126 -6.91 -4.76 -3.27
C VAL A 126 -7.31 -4.51 -1.81
N PHE A 127 -7.61 -5.55 -1.03
CA PHE A 127 -7.95 -5.40 0.39
C PHE A 127 -6.80 -4.78 1.20
N LEU A 128 -5.58 -5.26 1.00
CA LEU A 128 -4.41 -4.74 1.69
C LEU A 128 -4.15 -3.26 1.32
N LEU A 129 -4.35 -2.92 0.05
CA LEU A 129 -4.22 -1.55 -0.45
C LEU A 129 -5.26 -0.61 0.17
N VAL A 130 -6.54 -0.99 0.18
CA VAL A 130 -7.62 -0.21 0.80
C VAL A 130 -7.37 -0.01 2.30
N PHE A 131 -6.97 -1.07 3.02
CA PHE A 131 -6.64 -0.98 4.44
C PHE A 131 -5.48 -0.02 4.71
N THR A 132 -4.41 -0.14 3.92
CA THR A 132 -3.23 0.72 4.04
C THR A 132 -3.57 2.18 3.79
N ILE A 133 -4.34 2.47 2.74
CA ILE A 133 -4.83 3.82 2.44
C ILE A 133 -5.67 4.37 3.59
N GLY A 134 -6.59 3.57 4.12
CA GLY A 134 -7.43 3.97 5.26
C GLY A 134 -6.61 4.36 6.49
N GLN A 135 -5.59 3.56 6.81
CA GLN A 135 -4.69 3.85 7.93
C GLN A 135 -3.91 5.15 7.73
N PHE A 136 -3.37 5.37 6.52
CA PHE A 136 -2.64 6.61 6.25
C PHE A 136 -3.54 7.84 6.27
N TRP A 137 -4.78 7.74 5.76
CA TRP A 137 -5.75 8.83 5.87
C TRP A 137 -6.06 9.21 7.32
N ASN A 138 -6.19 8.21 8.19
CA ASN A 138 -6.41 8.44 9.61
C ASN A 138 -5.21 9.13 10.25
N ASN A 139 -3.99 8.64 9.98
CA ASN A 139 -2.76 9.25 10.48
C ASN A 139 -2.62 10.71 10.02
N THR A 140 -2.91 11.01 8.75
CA THR A 140 -2.88 12.37 8.22
C THR A 140 -3.87 13.28 8.93
N ARG A 141 -5.10 12.82 9.16
CA ARG A 141 -6.10 13.60 9.92
C ARG A 141 -5.65 13.82 11.36
N THR A 142 -5.08 12.81 12.01
CA THR A 142 -4.54 12.94 13.38
C THR A 142 -3.40 13.95 13.42
N ALA A 143 -2.47 13.90 12.47
CA ALA A 143 -1.35 14.86 12.37
C ALA A 143 -1.85 16.29 12.17
N GLU A 144 -2.84 16.47 11.29
CA GLU A 144 -3.46 17.77 11.02
C GLU A 144 -4.18 18.31 12.26
N GLN A 145 -5.01 17.49 12.90
CA GLN A 145 -5.70 17.88 14.13
C GLN A 145 -4.74 18.23 15.27
N ALA A 146 -3.67 17.46 15.45
CA ALA A 146 -2.64 17.74 16.46
C ALA A 146 -1.93 19.07 16.16
N THR A 147 -1.57 19.31 14.89
CA THR A 147 -0.93 20.58 14.47
C THR A 147 -1.86 21.78 14.71
N VAL A 148 -3.14 21.65 14.39
CA VAL A 148 -4.14 22.72 14.63
C VAL A 148 -4.32 22.97 16.12
N LYS A 149 -4.39 21.92 16.94
CA LYS A 149 -4.49 22.05 18.41
C LYS A 149 -3.28 22.77 19.00
N GLU A 150 -2.08 22.39 18.57
CA GLU A 150 -0.84 23.03 18.99
C GLU A 150 -0.81 24.51 18.59
N ALA A 151 -1.17 24.84 17.34
CA ALA A 151 -1.24 26.22 16.87
C ALA A 151 -2.27 27.04 17.67
N ALA A 152 -3.43 26.46 17.98
CA ALA A 152 -4.45 27.11 18.80
C ALA A 152 -3.97 27.35 20.24
N ALA A 153 -3.31 26.36 20.85
CA ALA A 153 -2.72 26.48 22.19
C ALA A 153 -1.57 27.51 22.20
N TYR A 154 -0.76 27.57 21.14
CA TYR A 154 0.28 28.60 20.97
C TYR A 154 -0.32 30.01 20.89
N ALA A 155 -1.35 30.20 20.07
CA ALA A 155 -2.03 31.49 19.96
C ALA A 155 -2.69 31.91 21.28
N ARG A 156 -3.32 30.97 21.98
CA ARG A 156 -3.92 31.20 23.30
C ARG A 156 -2.88 31.63 24.32
N ALA A 157 -1.74 30.94 24.41
CA ALA A 157 -0.63 31.31 25.29
C ALA A 157 -0.10 32.72 24.98
N GLY A 158 0.00 33.08 23.69
CA GLY A 158 0.37 34.43 23.25
C GLY A 158 -0.60 35.50 23.75
N ILE A 159 -1.90 35.30 23.55
CA ILE A 159 -2.95 36.24 24.01
C ILE A 159 -2.94 36.37 25.55
N LEU A 160 -2.82 35.26 26.27
CA LEU A 160 -2.73 35.28 27.74
C LEU A 160 -1.48 36.04 28.20
N ALA A 161 -0.34 35.88 27.51
CA ALA A 161 0.88 36.60 27.80
C ALA A 161 0.74 38.12 27.54
N GLU A 162 -0.08 38.55 26.58
CA GLU A 162 -0.38 39.97 26.37
C GLU A 162 -1.22 40.58 27.50
N GLY A 163 -2.00 39.77 28.20
CA GLY A 163 -2.76 40.16 29.39
C GLY A 163 -1.90 40.38 30.64
N LEU A 164 -0.65 39.91 30.63
CA LEU A 164 0.32 40.20 31.69
C LEU A 164 0.78 41.66 31.63
N ASN A 165 1.09 42.23 32.80
CA ASN A 165 1.64 43.56 32.88
C ASN A 165 2.94 43.66 32.04
N PRO A 166 3.19 44.78 31.34
CA PRO A 166 4.45 44.99 30.64
C PRO A 166 5.62 44.90 31.64
N GLY A 167 6.46 43.88 31.50
CA GLY A 167 7.49 43.56 32.48
C GLY A 167 8.35 42.37 32.09
N ALA A 168 9.24 41.99 33.01
CA ALA A 168 10.15 40.85 32.82
C ALA A 168 9.38 39.52 32.66
N GLN A 169 8.26 39.38 33.38
CA GLN A 169 7.39 38.21 33.33
C GLN A 169 6.81 37.97 31.93
N ARG A 170 6.17 39.00 31.36
CA ARG A 170 5.64 38.95 29.98
C ARG A 170 6.74 38.66 28.96
N GLN A 171 7.88 39.35 29.07
CA GLN A 171 8.98 39.20 28.13
C GLN A 171 9.54 37.77 28.13
N ALA A 172 9.68 37.14 29.30
CA ALA A 172 10.16 35.76 29.42
C ALA A 172 9.25 34.78 28.66
N ILE A 173 7.93 34.88 28.83
CA ILE A 173 6.97 34.04 28.12
C ILE A 173 7.03 34.29 26.61
N VAL A 174 6.96 35.56 26.17
CA VAL A 174 6.97 35.92 24.74
C VAL A 174 8.24 35.44 24.05
N VAL A 175 9.41 35.60 24.67
CA VAL A 175 10.69 35.13 24.14
C VAL A 175 10.71 33.60 24.04
N SER A 176 10.22 32.90 25.07
CA SER A 176 10.18 31.43 25.06
C SER A 176 9.23 30.87 24.00
N LEU A 177 8.06 31.48 23.80
CA LEU A 177 7.12 31.14 22.73
C LEU A 177 7.75 31.36 21.35
N ALA A 178 8.40 32.51 21.13
CA ALA A 178 9.08 32.80 19.87
C ALA A 178 10.21 31.78 19.58
N ALA A 179 10.99 31.41 20.60
CA ALA A 179 12.06 30.44 20.47
C ALA A 179 11.56 29.00 20.26
N TYR A 180 10.45 28.62 20.90
CA TYR A 180 9.74 27.37 20.63
C TYR A 180 9.29 27.32 19.17
N ARG A 181 8.59 28.35 18.70
CA ARG A 181 8.12 28.47 17.32
C ARG A 181 9.26 28.34 16.32
N ALA A 182 10.35 29.08 16.52
CA ALA A 182 11.53 28.98 15.64
C ALA A 182 12.11 27.56 15.63
N THR A 183 12.17 26.88 16.77
CA THR A 183 12.64 25.49 16.84
C THR A 183 11.73 24.52 16.08
N VAL A 184 10.42 24.66 16.24
CA VAL A 184 9.43 23.81 15.54
C VAL A 184 9.48 24.06 14.03
N LEU A 185 9.41 25.31 13.58
CA LEU A 185 9.34 25.65 12.16
C LEU A 185 10.68 25.40 11.43
N ASP A 186 11.78 25.88 11.98
CA ASP A 186 13.06 25.92 11.26
C ASP A 186 13.84 24.61 11.37
N LYS A 187 13.61 23.83 12.43
CA LYS A 187 14.38 22.61 12.71
C LYS A 187 13.53 21.36 12.70
N GLN A 188 12.40 21.35 13.40
CA GLN A 188 11.60 20.15 13.52
C GLN A 188 10.81 19.84 12.25
N TRP A 189 10.21 20.85 11.61
CA TRP A 189 9.39 20.64 10.41
C TRP A 189 10.15 19.96 9.26
N PRO A 190 11.39 20.37 8.91
CA PRO A 190 12.18 19.67 7.90
C PRO A 190 12.50 18.21 8.28
N VAL A 191 12.62 17.91 9.57
CA VAL A 191 12.85 16.55 10.09
C VAL A 191 11.57 15.70 9.99
N LEU A 192 10.40 16.30 10.22
CA LEU A 192 9.10 15.67 10.00
C LEU A 192 8.87 15.33 8.52
N GLN A 193 9.29 16.21 7.61
CA GLN A 193 9.28 15.96 6.17
C GLN A 193 10.14 14.75 5.75
N GLN A 194 11.17 14.44 6.53
CA GLN A 194 12.02 13.26 6.34
C GLN A 194 11.50 12.01 7.07
N ALA A 195 10.37 12.13 7.79
CA ALA A 195 9.81 11.09 8.65
C ALA A 195 10.80 10.54 9.71
N ASP A 196 11.76 11.37 10.16
CA ASP A 196 12.73 10.98 11.19
C ASP A 196 12.17 11.28 12.59
N MET A 197 11.35 10.35 13.09
CA MET A 197 10.70 10.47 14.39
C MET A 197 11.69 10.65 15.55
N VAL A 198 12.86 9.99 15.50
CA VAL A 198 13.83 10.02 16.60
C VAL A 198 14.39 11.43 16.77
N LYS A 199 14.79 12.06 15.66
CA LYS A 199 15.24 13.45 15.69
C LYS A 199 14.09 14.41 16.01
N ALA A 200 12.89 14.16 15.51
CA ALA A 200 11.72 15.00 15.78
C ALA A 200 11.37 15.04 17.28
N TYR A 201 11.32 13.88 17.95
CA TYR A 201 11.09 13.81 19.40
C TYR A 201 12.19 14.49 20.20
N LYS A 202 13.45 14.37 19.77
CA LYS A 202 14.55 15.09 20.42
C LYS A 202 14.37 16.61 20.32
N LEU A 203 14.03 17.11 19.13
CA LEU A 203 13.77 18.54 18.90
C LEU A 203 12.54 19.04 19.66
N GLU A 204 11.50 18.22 19.78
CA GLU A 204 10.32 18.53 20.61
C GLU A 204 10.69 18.67 22.08
N GLY A 205 11.47 17.72 22.61
CA GLY A 205 11.95 17.79 23.99
C GLY A 205 12.87 18.98 24.25
N ASP A 206 13.70 19.37 23.27
CA ASP A 206 14.50 20.60 23.32
C ASP A 206 13.59 21.84 23.33
N ALA A 207 12.56 21.89 22.47
CA ALA A 207 11.62 22.99 22.39
C ALA A 207 10.76 23.13 23.66
N GLY A 208 10.26 22.02 24.21
CA GLY A 208 9.52 22.02 25.47
C GLY A 208 10.36 22.51 26.66
N ARG A 209 11.66 22.18 26.72
CA ARG A 209 12.58 22.73 27.72
C ARG A 209 12.68 24.26 27.66
N ILE A 210 12.60 24.85 26.47
CA ILE A 210 12.61 26.32 26.30
C ILE A 210 11.37 26.94 26.92
N LEU A 211 10.19 26.35 26.70
CA LEU A 211 8.93 26.81 27.29
C LEU A 211 8.96 26.72 28.83
N VAL A 212 9.41 25.58 29.37
CA VAL A 212 9.53 25.39 30.83
C VAL A 212 10.51 26.38 31.44
N ALA A 213 11.63 26.66 30.78
CA ALA A 213 12.59 27.66 31.26
C ALA A 213 11.96 29.07 31.27
N GLY A 214 11.26 29.47 30.19
CA GLY A 214 10.55 30.74 30.13
C GLY A 214 9.48 30.89 31.20
N MET A 215 8.72 29.82 31.46
CA MET A 215 7.71 29.78 32.53
C MET A 215 8.33 29.95 33.91
N ARG A 216 9.45 29.27 34.19
CA ARG A 216 10.18 29.40 35.45
C ARG A 216 10.73 30.80 35.65
N ASP A 217 11.29 31.40 34.60
CA ASP A 217 11.84 32.76 34.66
C ASP A 217 10.72 33.79 34.85
N ALA A 218 9.54 33.57 34.26
CA ALA A 218 8.34 34.37 34.47
C ALA A 218 7.80 34.29 35.91
N GLN A 219 7.82 33.10 36.52
CA GLN A 219 7.44 32.90 37.93
C GLN A 219 8.42 33.59 38.89
N ALA A 220 9.72 33.59 38.56
CA ALA A 220 10.75 34.22 39.39
C ALA A 220 10.67 35.76 39.40
N ALA A 221 10.00 36.38 38.43
CA ALA A 221 9.86 37.84 38.35
C ALA A 221 8.87 38.44 39.37
N SER A 222 8.20 37.62 40.20
CA SER A 222 7.36 38.03 41.34
C SER A 222 6.34 39.15 41.05
N GLU A 223 5.42 38.91 40.13
CA GLU A 223 4.24 39.77 39.89
C GLU A 223 2.93 39.07 40.32
N ASP A 224 1.92 39.84 40.76
CA ASP A 224 0.58 39.39 41.20
C ASP A 224 -0.30 38.87 40.04
N ASN A 225 0.19 37.90 39.26
CA ASN A 225 -0.51 37.32 38.10
C ASN A 225 -0.63 35.78 38.18
N ALA A 226 -0.69 35.22 39.40
CA ALA A 226 -0.63 33.76 39.61
C ALA A 226 -1.67 32.97 38.78
N ASN A 227 -2.92 33.45 38.71
CA ASN A 227 -3.98 32.79 37.96
C ASN A 227 -3.71 32.79 36.45
N LEU A 228 -3.25 33.92 35.90
CA LEU A 228 -2.90 34.01 34.47
C LEU A 228 -1.69 33.12 34.14
N LEU A 229 -0.72 33.05 35.04
CA LEU A 229 0.42 32.15 34.89
C LEU A 229 -0.01 30.67 34.91
N GLU A 230 -0.97 30.28 35.74
CA GLU A 230 -1.52 28.92 35.74
C GLU A 230 -2.19 28.60 34.41
N GLU A 231 -3.01 29.52 33.88
CA GLU A 231 -3.64 29.36 32.55
C GLU A 231 -2.61 29.28 31.41
N ILE A 232 -1.57 30.12 31.46
CA ILE A 232 -0.45 30.06 30.50
C ILE A 232 0.23 28.69 30.61
N GLY A 233 0.54 28.24 31.83
CA GLY A 233 1.16 26.93 32.08
C GLY A 233 0.37 25.78 31.46
N SER A 234 -0.95 25.74 31.69
CA SER A 234 -1.84 24.75 31.06
C SER A 234 -1.79 24.84 29.53
N SER A 235 -1.74 26.05 28.97
CA SER A 235 -1.64 26.24 27.52
C SER A 235 -0.29 25.77 26.97
N LEU A 236 0.81 25.92 27.72
CA LEU A 236 2.13 25.40 27.36
C LEU A 236 2.18 23.87 27.41
N ASP A 237 1.53 23.26 28.39
CA ASP A 237 1.37 21.80 28.46
C ASP A 237 0.60 21.28 27.25
N ASP A 238 -0.50 21.94 26.86
CA ASP A 238 -1.27 21.61 25.65
C ASP A 238 -0.44 21.73 24.36
N ILE A 239 0.43 22.75 24.26
CA ILE A 239 1.36 22.91 23.12
C ILE A 239 2.27 21.68 23.04
N THR A 240 2.95 21.33 24.12
CA THR A 240 3.92 20.22 24.11
C THR A 240 3.25 18.85 23.93
N SER A 241 2.09 18.63 24.54
CA SER A 241 1.31 17.40 24.34
C SER A 241 0.85 17.27 22.89
N SER A 242 0.35 18.34 22.29
CA SER A 242 -0.08 18.34 20.88
C SER A 242 1.10 18.18 19.93
N GLY A 243 2.27 18.75 20.25
CA GLY A 243 3.51 18.56 19.51
C GLY A 243 3.98 17.10 19.52
N VAL A 244 3.88 16.42 20.67
CA VAL A 244 4.13 14.98 20.80
C VAL A 244 3.13 14.15 19.98
N ASP A 245 1.83 14.46 20.05
CA ASP A 245 0.79 13.78 19.28
C ASP A 245 0.99 13.94 17.76
N ARG A 246 1.41 15.13 17.33
CA ARG A 246 1.76 15.42 15.93
C ARG A 246 2.89 14.51 15.45
N ILE A 247 3.95 14.34 16.26
CA ILE A 247 5.08 13.45 15.91
C ILE A 247 4.64 12.00 15.95
N ALA A 248 3.78 11.61 16.91
CA ALA A 248 3.26 10.25 17.04
C ALA A 248 2.37 9.83 15.85
N ALA A 249 1.78 10.80 15.14
CA ALA A 249 1.01 10.55 13.92
C ALA A 249 1.89 10.21 12.70
N LEU A 250 3.22 10.41 12.78
CA LEU A 250 4.12 9.92 11.74
C LEU A 250 4.00 8.39 11.63
N PRO A 251 4.12 7.85 10.41
CA PRO A 251 4.15 6.42 10.22
C PRO A 251 5.32 5.80 11.02
N GLY A 252 5.02 4.76 11.81
CA GLY A 252 6.02 4.10 12.65
C GLY A 252 7.22 3.55 11.85
N SER A 253 8.29 3.16 12.53
CA SER A 253 9.54 2.66 11.90
C SER A 253 9.34 1.42 11.01
N HIS A 254 8.20 0.75 11.14
CA HIS A 254 7.80 -0.38 10.30
C HIS A 254 7.15 0.02 8.97
N ALA A 255 6.68 1.25 8.81
CA ALA A 255 5.97 1.67 7.61
C ALA A 255 6.80 1.57 6.31
N PRO A 256 8.09 1.95 6.27
CA PRO A 256 8.91 1.73 5.07
C PRO A 256 8.99 0.25 4.68
N ARG A 257 8.98 -0.66 5.67
CA ARG A 257 8.97 -2.11 5.43
C ARG A 257 7.64 -2.56 4.83
N VAL A 258 6.51 -2.08 5.36
CA VAL A 258 5.17 -2.39 4.82
C VAL A 258 5.03 -1.85 3.41
N LEU A 259 5.45 -0.60 3.15
CA LEU A 259 5.47 0.00 1.82
C LEU A 259 6.35 -0.81 0.85
N GLY A 260 7.51 -1.29 1.30
CA GLY A 260 8.36 -2.18 0.52
C GLY A 260 7.67 -3.50 0.15
N ILE A 261 6.93 -4.11 1.08
CA ILE A 261 6.14 -5.33 0.82
C ILE A 261 5.04 -5.04 -0.21
N ILE A 262 4.30 -3.94 -0.06
CA ILE A 262 3.25 -3.52 -1.00
C ILE A 262 3.83 -3.29 -2.39
N PHE A 263 4.99 -2.64 -2.47
CA PHE A 263 5.68 -2.39 -3.72
C PHE A 263 6.06 -3.70 -4.43
N VAL A 264 6.71 -4.62 -3.71
CA VAL A 264 7.07 -5.94 -4.25
C VAL A 264 5.82 -6.71 -4.68
N LEU A 265 4.77 -6.73 -3.85
CA LEU A 265 3.51 -7.39 -4.16
C LEU A 265 2.83 -6.78 -5.40
N SER A 266 2.90 -5.46 -5.57
CA SER A 266 2.39 -4.77 -6.75
C SER A 266 3.13 -5.17 -8.03
N ILE A 267 4.46 -5.30 -7.97
CA ILE A 267 5.28 -5.75 -9.10
C ILE A 267 4.98 -7.21 -9.43
N VAL A 268 4.91 -8.08 -8.41
CA VAL A 268 4.59 -9.50 -8.59
C VAL A 268 3.20 -9.67 -9.19
N ASN A 269 2.20 -8.93 -8.67
CA ASN A 269 0.84 -8.98 -9.20
C ASN A 269 0.79 -8.54 -10.66
N LEU A 270 1.48 -7.45 -10.99
CA LEU A 270 1.60 -6.96 -12.36
C LEU A 270 2.27 -8.01 -13.27
N GLY A 271 3.35 -8.65 -12.79
CA GLY A 271 4.04 -9.71 -13.52
C GLY A 271 3.14 -10.92 -13.79
N LEU A 272 2.30 -11.31 -12.83
CA LEU A 272 1.30 -12.38 -13.00
C LEU A 272 0.25 -11.99 -14.04
N VAL A 273 -0.32 -10.78 -13.97
CA VAL A 273 -1.28 -10.30 -14.97
C VAL A 273 -0.69 -10.38 -16.39
N ILE A 274 0.56 -9.94 -16.54
CA ILE A 274 1.30 -9.98 -17.81
C ILE A 274 1.53 -11.43 -18.28
N ALA A 275 1.91 -12.33 -17.38
CA ALA A 275 2.22 -13.72 -17.73
C ALA A 275 0.99 -14.52 -18.18
N TYR A 276 -0.19 -14.21 -17.62
CA TYR A 276 -1.42 -14.98 -17.86
C TYR A 276 -2.38 -14.34 -18.87
N GLN A 277 -2.23 -13.06 -19.22
CA GLN A 277 -3.04 -12.45 -20.29
C GLN A 277 -2.43 -12.70 -21.68
N PRO A 278 -3.20 -13.24 -22.65
CA PRO A 278 -2.70 -13.45 -24.00
C PRO A 278 -2.41 -12.11 -24.69
N ALA A 279 -1.14 -11.73 -24.83
CA ALA A 279 -0.75 -10.44 -25.44
C ALA A 279 -1.00 -10.33 -26.97
N ARG A 280 -1.58 -11.37 -27.60
CA ARG A 280 -1.76 -11.43 -29.06
C ARG A 280 -2.70 -10.38 -29.63
N ARG A 281 -3.58 -9.77 -28.80
CA ARG A 281 -4.46 -8.68 -29.25
C ARG A 281 -3.91 -7.34 -28.76
N PRO A 282 -3.76 -6.33 -29.64
CA PRO A 282 -3.28 -5.00 -29.24
C PRO A 282 -4.17 -4.36 -28.15
N LEU A 283 -5.47 -4.71 -28.13
CA LEU A 283 -6.39 -4.30 -27.07
C LEU A 283 -5.94 -4.80 -25.67
N ASN A 284 -5.37 -6.00 -25.56
CA ASN A 284 -4.89 -6.54 -24.29
C ASN A 284 -3.67 -5.78 -23.79
N LEU A 285 -2.80 -5.30 -24.69
CA LEU A 285 -1.67 -4.44 -24.31
C LEU A 285 -2.14 -3.10 -23.73
N VAL A 286 -3.21 -2.51 -24.28
CA VAL A 286 -3.83 -1.30 -23.74
C VAL A 286 -4.37 -1.54 -22.33
N VAL A 287 -5.05 -2.67 -22.10
CA VAL A 287 -5.59 -3.03 -20.77
C VAL A 287 -4.47 -3.25 -19.75
N ILE A 288 -3.39 -3.95 -20.12
CA ILE A 288 -2.22 -4.15 -19.25
C ILE A 288 -1.56 -2.80 -18.90
N GLY A 289 -1.38 -1.93 -19.89
CA GLY A 289 -0.82 -0.59 -19.69
C GLY A 289 -1.69 0.27 -18.75
N LEU A 290 -3.02 0.19 -18.91
CA LEU A 290 -3.96 0.88 -18.04
C LEU A 290 -3.90 0.36 -16.59
N MET A 291 -3.85 -0.97 -16.40
CA MET A 291 -3.71 -1.58 -15.07
C MET A 291 -2.38 -1.20 -14.40
N ALA A 292 -1.29 -1.16 -15.18
CA ALA A 292 0.00 -0.67 -14.72
C ALA A 292 -0.07 0.80 -14.29
N ALA A 293 -0.70 1.66 -15.10
CA ALA A 293 -0.86 3.07 -14.79
C ALA A 293 -1.69 3.28 -13.50
N ILE A 294 -2.79 2.54 -13.33
CA ILE A 294 -3.61 2.57 -12.11
C ILE A 294 -2.80 2.10 -10.90
N THR A 295 -2.04 1.01 -11.02
CA THR A 295 -1.20 0.49 -9.93
C THR A 295 -0.11 1.49 -9.55
N GLY A 296 0.56 2.10 -10.54
CA GLY A 296 1.56 3.14 -10.31
C GLY A 296 0.96 4.39 -9.65
N LEU A 297 -0.24 4.82 -10.08
CA LEU A 297 -0.97 5.92 -9.46
C LEU A 297 -1.34 5.61 -8.00
N LEU A 298 -1.84 4.42 -7.71
CA LEU A 298 -2.16 4.01 -6.34
C LEU A 298 -0.91 3.97 -5.45
N MET A 299 0.21 3.45 -5.98
CA MET A 299 1.47 3.44 -5.26
C MET A 299 1.98 4.85 -4.97
N PHE A 300 1.84 5.76 -5.93
CA PHE A 300 2.16 7.18 -5.74
C PHE A 300 1.31 7.80 -4.62
N ILE A 301 -0.02 7.60 -4.64
CA ILE A 301 -0.92 8.08 -3.60
C ILE A 301 -0.50 7.54 -2.23
N VAL A 302 -0.20 6.24 -2.16
CA VAL A 302 0.25 5.61 -0.90
C VAL A 302 1.53 6.27 -0.37
N VAL A 303 2.50 6.60 -1.24
CA VAL A 303 3.73 7.29 -0.84
C VAL A 303 3.45 8.72 -0.37
N GLU A 304 2.67 9.50 -1.12
CA GLU A 304 2.34 10.89 -0.74
C GLU A 304 1.55 10.94 0.57
N VAL A 305 0.55 10.07 0.75
CA VAL A 305 -0.28 10.05 1.96
C VAL A 305 0.47 9.47 3.16
N SER A 306 1.54 8.69 2.94
CA SER A 306 2.32 8.13 4.04
C SER A 306 3.03 9.18 4.89
N ASN A 307 3.33 10.37 4.34
CA ASN A 307 3.91 11.46 5.11
C ASN A 307 3.04 12.72 5.02
N PRO A 308 2.27 13.06 6.08
CA PRO A 308 1.35 14.20 6.07
C PRO A 308 2.06 15.57 6.01
N PHE A 309 3.37 15.62 6.27
CA PHE A 309 4.15 16.86 6.34
C PHE A 309 4.86 17.21 5.02
N LEU A 310 4.75 16.38 3.98
CA LEU A 310 5.34 16.68 2.68
C LEU A 310 4.79 18.00 2.10
N PRO A 311 5.55 18.71 1.24
CA PRO A 311 5.16 20.01 0.66
C PRO A 311 3.84 20.03 -0.16
N GLY A 312 3.18 18.89 -0.37
CA GLY A 312 1.85 18.77 -0.97
C GLY A 312 0.78 18.16 -0.06
N GLY A 313 1.10 17.93 1.22
CA GLY A 313 0.20 17.37 2.23
C GLY A 313 -0.85 18.35 2.73
N SER A 314 -1.78 17.88 3.57
CA SER A 314 -2.84 18.71 4.15
C SER A 314 -2.33 19.71 5.19
N VAL A 315 -1.15 19.46 5.76
CA VAL A 315 -0.59 20.28 6.83
C VAL A 315 0.42 21.27 6.26
N SER A 316 -0.06 22.45 5.85
CA SER A 316 0.79 23.58 5.50
C SER A 316 0.87 24.58 6.66
N LEU A 317 2.07 24.93 7.06
CA LEU A 317 2.31 25.95 8.09
C LEU A 317 1.83 27.34 7.67
N MET A 318 1.74 27.60 6.36
CA MET A 318 1.40 28.93 5.84
C MET A 318 -0.06 29.33 6.10
N SER A 319 -0.95 28.38 6.38
CA SER A 319 -2.37 28.68 6.62
C SER A 319 -2.71 29.06 8.06
N TYR A 320 -1.79 28.89 9.02
CA TYR A 320 -2.11 28.99 10.45
C TYR A 320 -1.36 30.09 11.21
N VAL A 321 -0.51 30.84 10.53
CA VAL A 321 0.23 31.96 11.11
C VAL A 321 -0.36 33.27 10.56
N PRO A 322 -1.06 34.07 11.37
CA PRO A 322 -1.36 35.46 11.03
C PRO A 322 -0.11 36.35 11.03
#